data_AF-A0A645J8R5-F1
#
_entry.id   AF-A0A645J8R5-F1
#
_cell.length_a   1.000
_cell.length_b   1.000
_cell.length_c   1.000
_cell.angle_alpha   90.00
_cell.angle_beta   90.00
_cell.angle_gamma   90.00
#
_symmetry.space_group_name_H-M   'P 1'
#
loop_
_entity.id
_entity.type
_entity.pdbx_description
1 polymer ?
#
loop_
_entity_poly.entity_id
_entity_poly.type
_entity_poly.pdbx_seq_one_letter_code
_entity_poly.pdbx_strand_id
1 'polypeptide(L)'
;MMGMFNSSHWAHDMDNAENKRFVAAFEKEYGRLPSLYASQGYDAALMMDAAVRDVKGNVADKKALQKALEAKRFKSVRGDFKFNSNHYPVQNYYLRVIGKDAQGRVTNKTMGSIFTNHADAYAAQCKMK
;
A
#
# COMPACT_ATOMS: atom_id res chain seq x y z
N MET A 1 8.86 4.07 -24.03
CA MET A 1 8.72 4.21 -22.56
C MET A 1 9.75 3.41 -21.75
N MET A 2 10.45 2.42 -22.32
CA MET A 2 11.61 1.80 -21.65
C MET A 2 12.61 2.87 -21.18
N GLY A 3 13.16 2.71 -19.97
CA GLY A 3 14.08 3.66 -19.36
C GLY A 3 13.41 4.89 -18.72
N MET A 4 12.08 5.03 -18.81
CA MET A 4 11.38 6.14 -18.18
C MET A 4 11.29 5.95 -16.66
N PHE A 5 11.64 7.00 -15.93
CA PHE A 5 11.56 7.05 -14.49
C PHE A 5 10.17 7.47 -14.01
N ASN A 6 9.75 6.95 -12.86
CA ASN A 6 8.55 7.38 -12.15
C ASN A 6 8.66 7.06 -10.66
N SER A 7 7.81 7.68 -9.84
CA SER A 7 7.74 7.42 -8.41
C SER A 7 6.49 6.63 -8.02
N SER A 8 6.57 5.87 -6.92
CA SER A 8 5.41 5.25 -6.30
C SER A 8 5.65 4.89 -4.84
N HIS A 9 4.57 4.73 -4.08
CA HIS A 9 4.60 4.24 -2.70
C HIS A 9 4.71 2.71 -2.60
N TRP A 10 4.56 2.00 -3.72
CA TRP A 10 4.60 0.54 -3.77
C TRP A 10 5.22 0.03 -5.09
N ALA A 11 5.86 -1.14 -5.02
CA ALA A 11 6.33 -1.88 -6.17
C ALA A 11 6.27 -3.39 -5.93
N HIS A 12 6.00 -4.15 -7.00
CA HIS A 12 5.88 -5.60 -6.95
C HIS A 12 7.18 -6.32 -6.55
N ASP A 13 8.35 -5.69 -6.73
CA ASP A 13 9.67 -6.25 -6.42
C ASP A 13 10.18 -5.87 -5.02
N MET A 14 9.34 -5.30 -4.16
CA MET A 14 9.70 -5.01 -2.77
C MET A 14 10.01 -6.28 -1.96
N ASP A 15 11.10 -6.24 -1.20
CA ASP A 15 11.60 -7.36 -0.42
C ASP A 15 11.01 -7.40 1.00
N ASN A 16 9.69 -7.63 1.08
CA ASN A 16 9.01 -7.93 2.35
C ASN A 16 8.08 -9.14 2.18
N ALA A 17 7.84 -9.86 3.28
CA ALA A 17 7.11 -11.13 3.25
C ALA A 17 5.68 -10.98 2.70
N GLU A 18 4.98 -9.91 3.05
CA GLU A 18 3.60 -9.69 2.64
C GLU A 18 3.49 -9.34 1.16
N ASN A 19 4.43 -8.54 0.64
CA ASN A 19 4.51 -8.24 -0.77
C ASN A 19 4.80 -9.49 -1.61
N LYS A 20 5.79 -10.30 -1.20
CA LYS A 20 6.12 -11.56 -1.90
C LYS A 20 4.91 -12.49 -1.96
N ARG A 21 4.21 -12.65 -0.84
CA ARG A 21 2.98 -13.46 -0.76
C ARG A 21 1.88 -12.91 -1.66
N PHE A 22 1.63 -11.61 -1.60
CA PHE A 22 0.61 -10.94 -2.42
C PHE A 22 0.90 -11.09 -3.92
N VAL A 23 2.12 -10.79 -4.35
CA VAL A 23 2.52 -10.85 -5.78
C VAL A 23 2.40 -12.28 -6.30
N ALA A 24 2.91 -13.27 -5.57
CA ALA A 24 2.81 -14.67 -5.96
C ALA A 24 1.36 -15.15 -6.06
N ALA A 25 0.51 -14.82 -5.08
CA ALA A 25 -0.90 -15.18 -5.08
C ALA A 25 -1.67 -14.49 -6.22
N PHE A 26 -1.41 -13.20 -6.44
CA PHE A 26 -2.05 -12.43 -7.50
C PHE A 26 -1.67 -12.95 -8.89
N GLU A 27 -0.39 -13.23 -9.12
CA GLU A 27 0.09 -13.76 -10.40
C GLU A 27 -0.47 -15.16 -10.67
N LYS A 28 -0.57 -16.01 -9.64
CA LYS A 28 -1.21 -17.33 -9.76
C LYS A 28 -2.68 -17.23 -10.17
N GLU A 29 -3.43 -16.30 -9.57
CA GLU A 29 -4.88 -16.14 -9.81
C GLU A 29 -5.17 -15.46 -11.15
N TYR A 30 -4.40 -14.42 -11.49
CA TYR A 30 -4.75 -13.51 -12.60
C TYR A 30 -3.79 -13.58 -13.79
N GLY A 31 -2.73 -14.39 -13.74
CA GLY A 31 -1.78 -14.57 -14.84
C GLY A 31 -0.95 -13.33 -15.20
N ARG A 32 -0.90 -12.32 -14.32
CA ARG A 32 -0.15 -11.07 -14.52
C ARG A 32 0.38 -10.51 -13.21
N LEU A 33 1.36 -9.60 -13.30
CA LEU A 33 1.82 -8.83 -12.14
C LEU A 33 0.72 -7.88 -11.62
N PRO A 34 0.64 -7.67 -10.29
CA PRO A 34 -0.26 -6.69 -9.71
C PRO A 34 0.19 -5.25 -10.03
N SER A 35 -0.79 -4.36 -10.19
CA SER A 35 -0.56 -2.93 -10.27
C SER A 35 -0.49 -2.31 -8.88
N LEU A 36 0.01 -1.08 -8.79
CA LEU A 36 -0.04 -0.31 -7.52
C LEU A 36 -1.47 -0.09 -7.03
N TYR A 37 -2.47 -0.08 -7.92
CA TYR A 37 -3.87 0.03 -7.53
C TYR A 37 -4.40 -1.28 -6.93
N ALA A 38 -3.91 -2.44 -7.42
CA ALA A 38 -4.24 -3.73 -6.83
C ALA A 38 -3.67 -3.85 -5.40
N SER A 39 -2.46 -3.34 -5.16
CA SER A 39 -1.89 -3.33 -3.81
C SER A 39 -2.67 -2.42 -2.85
N GLN A 40 -3.16 -1.27 -3.32
CA GLN A 40 -4.04 -0.39 -2.54
C GLN A 40 -5.36 -1.08 -2.16
N GLY A 41 -6.02 -1.74 -3.12
CA GLY A 41 -7.25 -2.48 -2.86
C GLY A 41 -7.04 -3.64 -1.88
N TYR A 42 -5.92 -4.35 -2.02
CA TYR A 42 -5.55 -5.45 -1.14
C TYR A 42 -5.31 -4.97 0.30
N ASP A 43 -4.54 -3.90 0.49
CA ASP A 43 -4.34 -3.29 1.81
C ASP A 43 -5.64 -2.77 2.42
N ALA A 44 -6.52 -2.16 1.61
CA ALA A 44 -7.82 -1.67 2.09
C ALA A 44 -8.69 -2.83 2.61
N ALA A 45 -8.73 -3.95 1.88
CA ALA A 45 -9.47 -5.14 2.32
C ALA A 45 -8.89 -5.72 3.62
N LEU A 46 -7.56 -5.81 3.75
CA LEU A 46 -6.89 -6.26 4.99
C LEU A 46 -7.18 -5.33 6.17
N MET A 47 -7.19 -4.02 5.94
CA MET A 47 -7.53 -3.03 6.95
C MET A 47 -8.97 -3.17 7.42
N MET A 48 -9.92 -3.31 6.48
CA MET A 48 -11.33 -3.50 6.78
C MET A 48 -11.56 -4.81 7.55
N ASP A 49 -10.95 -5.91 7.12
CA ASP A 49 -11.00 -7.20 7.82
C ASP A 49 -10.48 -7.07 9.27
N ALA A 50 -9.32 -6.45 9.46
CA ALA A 50 -8.76 -6.23 10.79
C ALA A 50 -9.70 -5.39 11.67
N ALA A 51 -10.28 -4.32 11.13
CA ALA A 51 -11.19 -3.46 11.87
C ALA A 51 -12.50 -4.18 12.26
N VAL A 52 -13.10 -4.96 11.35
CA VAL A 52 -14.29 -5.76 11.63
C VAL A 52 -14.01 -6.80 12.73
N ARG A 53 -12.85 -7.46 12.69
CA ARG A 53 -12.42 -8.40 13.74
C ARG A 53 -12.23 -7.70 15.08
N ASP A 54 -11.60 -6.53 15.11
CA ASP A 54 -11.37 -5.74 16.33
C ASP A 54 -12.69 -5.31 17.01
N VAL A 55 -13.71 -4.94 16.23
CA VAL A 55 -15.05 -4.61 16.76
C VAL A 55 -15.96 -5.82 16.94
N LYS A 56 -15.42 -7.04 16.80
CA LYS A 56 -16.17 -8.31 16.94
C LYS A 56 -17.43 -8.35 16.06
N GLY A 57 -17.35 -7.77 14.86
CA GLY A 57 -18.47 -7.70 13.91
C GLY A 57 -19.48 -6.57 14.15
N ASN A 58 -19.40 -5.80 15.23
CA ASN A 58 -20.31 -4.68 15.49
C ASN A 58 -19.96 -3.43 14.65
N VAL A 59 -20.18 -3.51 13.33
CA VAL A 59 -19.90 -2.41 12.39
C VAL A 59 -20.89 -1.25 12.51
N ALA A 60 -21.99 -1.42 13.23
CA ALA A 60 -22.97 -0.37 13.49
C ALA A 60 -22.43 0.68 14.49
N ASP A 61 -21.51 0.30 15.38
CA ASP A 61 -20.77 1.25 16.20
C ASP A 61 -19.69 1.96 15.37
N LYS A 62 -20.11 3.03 14.69
CA LYS A 62 -19.24 3.81 13.80
C LYS A 62 -18.02 4.38 14.51
N LYS A 63 -18.13 4.74 15.78
CA LYS A 63 -17.01 5.30 16.56
C LYS A 63 -15.98 4.22 16.88
N ALA A 64 -16.44 3.05 17.31
CA ALA A 64 -15.55 1.91 17.54
C ALA A 64 -14.90 1.43 16.23
N LEU A 65 -15.67 1.37 15.14
CA LEU A 65 -15.17 0.96 13.83
C LEU A 65 -14.12 1.93 13.28
N GLN A 66 -14.37 3.24 13.37
CA GLN A 66 -13.41 4.26 12.97
C GLN A 66 -12.09 4.11 13.74
N LYS A 67 -12.15 3.98 15.07
CA LYS A 67 -10.96 3.78 15.90
C LYS A 67 -10.20 2.50 15.54
N ALA A 68 -10.91 1.43 15.16
CA ALA A 68 -10.29 0.19 14.73
C ALA A 68 -9.58 0.32 13.36
N LEU A 69 -10.15 1.08 12.42
CA LEU A 69 -9.50 1.41 11.15
C LEU A 69 -8.23 2.24 11.38
N GLU A 70 -8.31 3.28 12.21
CA GLU A 70 -7.18 4.16 12.57
C GLU A 70 -6.04 3.40 13.26
N ALA A 71 -6.36 2.35 14.02
CA ALA A 71 -5.38 1.49 14.69
C ALA A 71 -4.52 0.68 13.71
N LYS A 72 -4.92 0.56 12.43
CA LYS A 72 -4.14 -0.08 11.34
C LYS A 72 -3.55 -1.45 11.74
N ARG A 73 -4.37 -2.33 12.31
CA ARG A 73 -3.93 -3.66 12.80
C ARG A 73 -3.79 -4.71 11.69
N PHE A 74 -3.06 -4.37 10.63
CA PHE A 74 -2.74 -5.29 9.55
C PHE A 74 -1.31 -5.05 9.04
N LYS A 75 -0.71 -6.09 8.46
CA LYS A 75 0.59 -5.99 7.80
C LYS A 75 0.35 -5.64 6.33
N SER A 76 0.86 -4.49 5.91
CA SER A 76 0.67 -3.99 4.56
C SER A 76 1.69 -4.56 3.59
N VAL A 77 1.29 -4.75 2.33
CA VAL A 77 2.18 -5.16 1.25
C VAL A 77 3.21 -4.07 0.89
N ARG A 78 2.98 -2.82 1.30
CA ARG A 78 3.95 -1.72 1.14
C ARG A 78 5.00 -1.66 2.26
N GLY A 79 4.88 -2.51 3.27
CA GLY A 79 5.66 -2.41 4.51
C GLY A 79 5.06 -1.40 5.49
N ASP A 80 5.92 -0.88 6.37
CA ASP A 80 5.47 0.02 7.43
C ASP A 80 5.02 1.38 6.88
N PHE A 81 3.91 1.86 7.45
CA PHE A 81 3.38 3.19 7.24
C PHE A 81 2.48 3.54 8.43
N LYS A 82 2.16 4.82 8.61
CA LYS A 82 1.17 5.26 9.60
C LYS A 82 0.20 6.24 8.97
N PHE A 83 -0.99 6.39 9.56
CA PHE A 83 -1.88 7.46 9.17
C PHE A 83 -1.40 8.79 9.76
N ASN A 84 -1.53 9.84 8.96
CA ASN A 84 -1.36 11.22 9.37
C ASN A 84 -2.63 11.73 10.07
N SER A 85 -2.61 12.95 10.58
CA SER A 85 -3.75 13.57 11.28
C SER A 85 -5.04 13.67 10.43
N ASN A 86 -4.92 13.63 9.10
CA ASN A 86 -6.01 13.69 8.13
C ASN A 86 -6.32 12.31 7.48
N HIS A 87 -5.83 11.22 8.06
CA HIS A 87 -5.96 9.85 7.57
C HIS A 87 -5.26 9.54 6.23
N TYR A 88 -4.45 10.45 5.68
CA TYR A 88 -3.53 10.11 4.60
C TYR A 88 -2.33 9.32 5.13
N PRO A 89 -1.71 8.44 4.34
CA PRO A 89 -0.54 7.69 4.77
C PRO A 89 0.71 8.59 4.82
N VAL A 90 1.41 8.54 5.95
CA VAL A 90 2.83 8.90 6.07
C VAL A 90 3.64 7.66 5.68
N GLN A 91 4.31 7.71 4.52
CA GLN A 91 4.88 6.52 3.88
C GLN A 91 6.13 6.84 3.05
N ASN A 92 6.86 5.79 2.67
CA ASN A 92 7.98 5.92 1.76
C ASN A 92 7.50 6.07 0.31
N TYR A 93 8.32 6.74 -0.50
CA TYR A 93 8.19 6.76 -1.96
C TYR A 93 9.50 6.27 -2.58
N TYR A 94 9.36 5.54 -3.68
CA TYR A 94 10.46 4.87 -4.36
C TYR A 94 10.56 5.35 -5.80
N LEU A 95 11.78 5.57 -6.27
CA LEU A 95 12.07 5.74 -7.69
C LEU A 95 12.01 4.37 -8.36
N ARG A 96 11.38 4.34 -9.53
CA ARG A 96 11.27 3.16 -10.38
C ARG A 96 11.64 3.51 -11.80
N VAL A 97 12.13 2.51 -12.54
CA VAL A 97 12.43 2.62 -13.96
C VAL A 97 11.69 1.55 -14.74
N ILE A 98 11.15 1.91 -15.90
CA ILE A 98 10.50 0.94 -16.80
C ILE A 98 11.58 0.06 -17.45
N GLY A 99 11.53 -1.23 -17.15
CA GLY A 99 12.46 -2.25 -17.61
C GLY A 99 11.75 -3.53 -18.04
N LYS A 100 12.53 -4.58 -18.33
CA LYS A 100 12.02 -5.96 -18.50
C LYS A 100 12.40 -6.83 -17.30
N ASP A 101 11.47 -7.64 -16.80
CA ASP A 101 11.78 -8.67 -15.80
C ASP A 101 12.49 -9.89 -16.41
N ALA A 102 12.77 -10.90 -15.59
CA ALA A 102 13.45 -12.12 -16.02
C ALA A 102 12.64 -12.93 -17.06
N GLN A 103 11.32 -12.73 -17.11
CA GLN A 103 10.40 -13.34 -18.06
C GLN A 103 10.20 -12.48 -19.32
N GLY A 104 10.91 -11.34 -19.44
CA GLY A 104 10.84 -10.43 -20.58
C GLY A 104 9.64 -9.48 -20.58
N ARG A 105 8.83 -9.47 -19.52
CA ARG A 105 7.63 -8.61 -19.39
C ARG A 105 8.05 -7.18 -19.06
N VAL A 106 7.35 -6.20 -19.65
CA VAL A 106 7.58 -4.78 -19.33
C VAL A 106 7.00 -4.47 -17.95
N THR A 107 7.84 -3.98 -17.04
CA THR A 107 7.45 -3.69 -15.65
C THR A 107 8.29 -2.55 -15.07
N ASN A 108 7.92 -2.10 -13.86
CA ASN A 108 8.69 -1.12 -13.09
C ASN A 108 9.68 -1.83 -12.17
N LYS A 109 10.98 -1.57 -12.32
CA LYS A 109 12.01 -2.00 -11.37
C LYS A 109 12.27 -0.92 -10.34
N THR A 110 12.30 -1.29 -9.06
CA THR A 110 12.60 -0.37 -7.97
C THR A 110 14.10 -0.03 -7.98
N MET A 111 14.41 1.26 -7.98
CA MET A 111 15.78 1.78 -7.94
C MET A 111 16.22 2.13 -6.51
N GLY A 112 15.30 2.59 -5.67
CA GLY A 112 15.58 2.98 -4.29
C GLY A 112 14.53 3.95 -3.74
N SER A 113 14.61 4.22 -2.44
CA SER A 113 13.76 5.21 -1.79
C SER A 113 14.17 6.64 -2.19
N ILE A 114 13.18 7.47 -2.53
CA ILE A 114 13.35 8.91 -2.77
C ILE A 114 12.77 9.77 -1.66
N PHE A 115 11.78 9.25 -0.93
CA PHE A 115 11.33 9.83 0.33
C PHE A 115 11.10 8.74 1.37
N THR A 116 11.38 9.06 2.62
CA THR A 116 11.16 8.19 3.77
C THR A 116 10.17 8.87 4.71
N ASN A 117 9.13 8.14 5.17
CA ASN A 117 8.09 8.66 6.06
C ASN A 117 7.53 10.03 5.62
N HIS A 118 7.24 10.17 4.33
CA HIS A 118 6.75 11.42 3.76
C HIS A 118 5.28 11.65 4.12
N ALA A 119 5.00 12.78 4.76
CA ALA A 119 3.65 13.25 5.04
C ALA A 119 3.09 14.01 3.83
N ASP A 120 1.76 13.99 3.66
CA ASP A 120 1.10 14.79 2.64
C ASP A 120 1.23 16.30 2.93
N ALA A 121 1.33 17.10 1.87
CA ALA A 121 1.59 18.53 1.96
C ALA A 121 0.44 19.36 2.59
N TYR A 122 -0.76 18.78 2.69
CA TYR A 122 -1.99 19.51 3.05
C TYR A 122 -2.57 19.09 4.41
N ALA A 123 -1.88 18.24 5.17
CA ALA A 123 -2.34 17.75 6.46
C ALA A 123 -2.73 18.88 7.43
N ALA A 124 -1.92 19.93 7.51
CA ALA A 124 -2.17 21.09 8.35
C ALA A 124 -3.40 21.92 7.93
N GLN A 125 -3.85 21.78 6.67
CA GLN A 125 -5.01 22.48 6.13
C GLN A 125 -6.30 21.66 6.31
N CYS A 126 -6.19 20.36 6.60
CA CYS A 126 -7.34 19.49 6.80
C CYS A 126 -7.89 19.65 8.23
N LYS A 127 -9.01 20.37 8.34
CA LYS A 127 -9.79 20.45 9.57
C LYS A 127 -10.74 19.26 9.64
N MET A 128 -10.23 18.10 10.04
CA MET A 128 -11.05 16.90 10.31
C MET A 128 -12.18 17.26 11.28
N LYS A 129 -13.42 16.86 10.96
CA LYS A 129 -14.64 17.15 11.72
C LYS A 129 -15.31 15.85 12.14
#